data_AF-A0A8C4SQD4-F1
#
_entry.id   AF-A0A8C4SQD4-F1
#
_cell.length_a   1.000
_cell.length_b   1.000
_cell.length_c   1.000
_cell.angle_alpha   90.00
_cell.angle_beta   90.00
_cell.angle_gamma   90.00
#
_symmetry.space_group_name_H-M   'P 1'
#
loop_
_entity.id
_entity.type
_entity.pdbx_description
1 polymer ?
#
loop_
_entity_poly.entity_id
_entity_poly.type
_entity_poly.pdbx_seq_one_letter_code
_entity_poly.pdbx_strand_id
1 'polypeptide(L)'
;MICILLVAGHGTLLEEQIKSDTSGLYRHLSGIPKALLPGLGGKKILDFWWEIVNTRQLFSEVYLVTNADKFKHYERWATANNFPVENIINDGTTTYEKRLGAVADLELVIQSRHLQDDIMVIAGDMLCADQKFDIAQVLRFFKMREGELAIYYEMENDEETTSRGIVEVCPDTHRIIKFYEKPVAGITNSRLASVVFYCLRKDTLPSISEFLHLKENVNDRVLGKYLQWLINELNVSVNGMKLPTGFQLIGQVGLSDYTKWLTHYATKYHGTPGKSITHRSYARIGIMGNPSDGFHGKTIAMTIANFWAEVTLTESQTLELLPHPLNDPTRFGSLQDLYYISRKEGYFGGLRLLQATCKKFYQFCSKEGIALTKQNFTLQYDTNIPRQVGLAGSSAIVSATLKCLMDFYNLTDQDLPMPRQANFVLDVESDELFITAGLQDRVVQIYEGLIYMDFSKDLMDKQGYGNYVSMDMSCLPHFWLAYLGDPSDSGMIHSNVRQRWLNGDPEVVAAMKTFADLTDKAKEALEKRNWETLVDLMNQNFDLRRQLYSDECLGEGNLKMVKIAREFGSAVKFPGSGGAVTGLCLNPDNMVALKRALQEAGCVFCHIVPFNPSETNES
;
A
#
# COMPACT_ATOMS: atom_id res chain seq x y z
N MET A 1 -8.89 28.22 5.20
CA MET A 1 -9.63 27.41 4.22
C MET A 1 -11.07 27.29 4.67
N ILE A 2 -12.01 27.44 3.73
CA ILE A 2 -13.46 27.45 3.96
C ILE A 2 -14.06 26.18 3.38
N CYS A 3 -15.09 25.60 4.01
CA CYS A 3 -15.82 24.48 3.44
C CYS A 3 -17.20 24.92 2.94
N ILE A 4 -17.62 24.39 1.80
CA ILE A 4 -18.92 24.65 1.18
C ILE A 4 -19.60 23.30 0.93
N LEU A 5 -20.73 23.07 1.59
CA LEU A 5 -21.59 21.92 1.41
C LEU A 5 -22.71 22.28 0.43
N LEU A 6 -22.80 21.59 -0.69
CA LEU A 6 -23.86 21.80 -1.70
C LEU A 6 -24.99 20.78 -1.51
N VAL A 7 -26.20 21.26 -1.24
CA VAL A 7 -27.42 20.45 -1.06
C VAL A 7 -28.65 21.06 -1.76
N ALA A 8 -28.44 21.94 -2.74
CA ALA A 8 -29.47 22.65 -3.52
C ALA A 8 -30.13 21.80 -4.62
N GLY A 9 -29.81 20.50 -4.72
CA GLY A 9 -30.37 19.61 -5.73
C GLY A 9 -31.89 19.42 -5.61
N HIS A 10 -32.60 19.66 -6.72
CA HIS A 10 -34.02 19.34 -6.89
C HIS A 10 -34.19 17.87 -7.33
N GLY A 11 -33.76 16.93 -6.49
CA GLY A 11 -33.73 15.49 -6.83
C GLY A 11 -35.13 14.90 -7.03
N THR A 12 -35.60 14.78 -8.28
CA THR A 12 -36.96 14.37 -8.60
C THR A 12 -37.17 12.86 -8.60
N LEU A 13 -36.23 12.07 -9.15
CA LEU A 13 -36.44 10.63 -9.36
C LEU A 13 -36.66 9.84 -8.06
N LEU A 14 -35.77 9.97 -7.07
CA LEU A 14 -35.91 9.29 -5.78
C LEU A 14 -37.18 9.74 -5.06
N GLU A 15 -37.50 11.03 -5.09
CA GLU A 15 -38.67 11.58 -4.42
C GLU A 15 -39.98 11.07 -5.05
N GLU A 16 -40.04 11.00 -6.38
CA GLU A 16 -41.17 10.44 -7.13
C GLU A 16 -41.36 8.94 -6.86
N GLN A 17 -40.26 8.18 -6.83
CA GLN A 17 -40.29 6.75 -6.51
C GLN A 17 -40.67 6.46 -5.05
N ILE A 18 -40.24 7.29 -4.10
CA ILE A 18 -40.70 7.20 -2.69
C ILE A 18 -42.21 7.50 -2.59
N LYS A 19 -42.72 8.49 -3.32
CA LYS A 19 -44.16 8.84 -3.31
C LYS A 19 -45.03 7.74 -3.93
N SER A 20 -44.51 7.06 -4.94
CA SER A 20 -45.19 5.97 -5.66
C SER A 20 -44.95 4.57 -5.08
N ASP A 21 -44.14 4.45 -4.01
CA ASP A 21 -43.87 3.19 -3.34
C ASP A 21 -45.15 2.58 -2.74
N THR A 22 -45.54 1.42 -3.28
CA THR A 22 -46.72 0.67 -2.86
C THR A 22 -46.45 -0.22 -1.66
N SER A 23 -45.18 -0.50 -1.33
CA SER A 23 -44.81 -1.31 -0.16
C SER A 23 -45.10 -0.60 1.17
N GLY A 24 -45.15 0.74 1.16
CA GLY A 24 -45.40 1.57 2.33
C GLY A 24 -44.19 1.76 3.25
N LEU A 25 -43.07 1.10 2.96
CA LEU A 25 -41.85 1.13 3.75
C LEU A 25 -41.22 2.53 3.79
N TYR A 26 -41.25 3.25 2.66
CA TYR A 26 -40.57 4.55 2.53
C TYR A 26 -41.50 5.75 2.59
N ARG A 27 -42.81 5.54 2.79
CA ARG A 27 -43.83 6.62 2.79
C ARG A 27 -43.51 7.73 3.79
N HIS A 28 -42.90 7.39 4.93
CA HIS A 28 -42.49 8.34 5.97
C HIS A 28 -41.34 9.28 5.53
N LEU A 29 -40.62 8.95 4.45
CA LEU A 29 -39.55 9.76 3.87
C LEU A 29 -40.04 10.72 2.77
N SER A 30 -41.35 10.71 2.47
CA SER A 30 -41.92 11.58 1.44
C SER A 30 -41.70 13.06 1.77
N GLY A 31 -41.16 13.82 0.81
CA GLY A 31 -40.84 15.24 0.95
C GLY A 31 -39.56 15.55 1.73
N ILE A 32 -38.84 14.54 2.24
CA ILE A 32 -37.54 14.74 2.89
C ILE A 32 -36.45 14.91 1.80
N PRO A 33 -35.63 15.97 1.86
CA PRO A 33 -34.51 16.15 0.93
C PRO A 33 -33.51 14.98 0.99
N LYS A 34 -32.88 14.62 -0.15
CA LYS A 34 -31.93 13.49 -0.24
C LYS A 34 -30.85 13.53 0.84
N ALA A 35 -30.23 14.69 1.07
CA ALA A 35 -29.19 14.87 2.09
C ALA A 35 -29.67 14.60 3.54
N LEU A 36 -30.98 14.64 3.79
CA LEU A 36 -31.58 14.38 5.10
C LEU A 36 -32.22 12.99 5.22
N LEU A 37 -32.13 12.16 4.18
CA LEU A 37 -32.56 10.78 4.24
C LEU A 37 -31.64 9.96 5.18
N PRO A 38 -32.17 8.90 5.83
CA PRO A 38 -31.35 7.97 6.59
C PRO A 38 -30.25 7.35 5.73
N GLY A 39 -29.01 7.61 6.09
CA GLY A 39 -27.82 6.92 5.61
C GLY A 39 -27.48 5.71 6.48
N LEU A 40 -26.19 5.48 6.63
CA LEU A 40 -25.64 4.36 7.38
C LEU A 40 -25.87 4.51 8.89
N GLY A 41 -26.24 3.41 9.55
CA GLY A 41 -26.55 3.41 10.98
C GLY A 41 -27.79 4.26 11.35
N GLY A 42 -28.60 4.66 10.37
CA GLY A 42 -29.81 5.46 10.57
C GLY A 42 -29.57 6.97 10.75
N LYS A 43 -28.31 7.44 10.74
CA LYS A 43 -27.97 8.88 10.73
C LYS A 43 -28.30 9.50 9.39
N LYS A 44 -28.58 10.80 9.32
CA LYS A 44 -28.83 11.46 8.03
C LYS A 44 -27.52 11.58 7.24
N ILE A 45 -27.60 11.54 5.90
CA ILE A 45 -26.42 11.67 5.03
C ILE A 45 -25.62 12.96 5.34
N LEU A 46 -26.31 14.08 5.58
CA LEU A 46 -25.68 15.35 5.89
C LEU A 46 -25.04 15.38 7.29
N ASP A 47 -25.56 14.61 8.26
CA ASP A 47 -24.96 14.51 9.60
C ASP A 47 -23.53 13.96 9.49
N PHE A 48 -23.31 12.97 8.61
CA PHE A 48 -21.99 12.42 8.34
C PHE A 48 -20.99 13.47 7.82
N TRP A 49 -21.39 14.24 6.80
CA TRP A 49 -20.53 15.30 6.27
C TRP A 49 -20.27 16.40 7.28
N TRP A 50 -21.28 16.76 8.08
CA TRP A 50 -21.11 17.73 9.16
C TRP A 50 -20.15 17.23 10.24
N GLU A 51 -20.25 15.98 10.68
CA GLU A 51 -19.30 15.39 11.65
C GLU A 51 -17.86 15.42 11.14
N ILE A 52 -17.64 15.19 9.83
CA ILE A 52 -16.33 15.26 9.20
C ILE A 52 -15.79 16.71 9.17
N VAL A 53 -16.58 17.66 8.66
CA VAL A 53 -16.10 19.03 8.44
C VAL A 53 -16.11 19.87 9.71
N ASN A 54 -16.94 19.55 10.70
CA ASN A 54 -16.96 20.18 12.03
C ASN A 54 -15.82 19.68 12.93
N THR A 55 -14.65 19.44 12.34
CA THR A 55 -13.43 19.11 13.06
C THR A 55 -12.72 20.40 13.43
N ARG A 56 -12.39 20.57 14.72
CA ARG A 56 -11.74 21.78 15.23
C ARG A 56 -10.46 22.12 14.42
N GLN A 57 -10.28 23.41 14.13
CA GLN A 57 -9.08 23.99 13.51
C GLN A 57 -8.81 23.66 12.03
N LEU A 58 -9.70 22.92 11.34
CA LEU A 58 -9.50 22.63 9.91
C LEU A 58 -10.08 23.69 8.99
N PHE A 59 -11.30 24.15 9.27
CA PHE A 59 -11.99 25.16 8.48
C PHE A 59 -12.24 26.42 9.32
N SER A 60 -12.06 27.59 8.70
CA SER A 60 -12.40 28.86 9.32
C SER A 60 -13.90 29.08 9.36
N GLU A 61 -14.60 28.67 8.29
CA GLU A 61 -16.04 28.76 8.13
C GLU A 61 -16.56 27.57 7.32
N VAL A 62 -17.83 27.21 7.56
CA VAL A 62 -18.55 26.21 6.78
C VAL A 62 -19.88 26.81 6.33
N TYR A 63 -20.14 26.80 5.02
CA TYR A 63 -21.39 27.25 4.42
C TYR A 63 -22.19 26.07 3.86
N LEU A 64 -23.51 26.15 3.95
CA LEU A 64 -24.44 25.17 3.38
C LEU A 64 -25.31 25.86 2.33
N VAL A 65 -25.19 25.47 1.07
CA VAL A 65 -25.99 26.05 -0.03
C VAL A 65 -27.18 25.15 -0.34
N THR A 66 -28.39 25.72 -0.30
CA THR A 66 -29.65 25.02 -0.53
C THR A 66 -30.61 25.86 -1.37
N ASN A 67 -31.74 25.26 -1.75
CA ASN A 67 -32.79 25.92 -2.50
C ASN A 67 -33.95 26.38 -1.60
N ALA A 68 -34.80 27.27 -2.13
CA ALA A 68 -35.91 27.84 -1.37
C ALA A 68 -37.00 26.81 -1.03
N ASP A 69 -37.20 25.80 -1.89
CA ASP A 69 -38.14 24.69 -1.64
C ASP A 69 -37.77 23.91 -0.38
N LYS A 70 -36.48 23.55 -0.22
CA LYS A 70 -36.00 22.72 0.89
C LYS A 70 -35.39 23.51 2.04
N PHE A 71 -35.28 24.83 1.96
CA PHE A 71 -34.61 25.70 2.95
C PHE A 71 -35.06 25.40 4.40
N LYS A 72 -36.37 25.29 4.65
CA LYS A 72 -36.91 25.04 6.00
C LYS A 72 -36.52 23.68 6.59
N HIS A 73 -36.26 22.68 5.75
CA HIS A 73 -35.73 21.40 6.24
C HIS A 73 -34.30 21.57 6.76
N TYR A 74 -33.47 22.30 6.04
CA TYR A 74 -32.06 22.53 6.41
C TYR A 74 -31.91 23.54 7.56
N GLU A 75 -32.76 24.55 7.69
CA GLU A 75 -32.82 25.44 8.86
C GLU A 75 -33.08 24.66 10.16
N ARG A 76 -34.03 23.72 10.13
CA ARG A 76 -34.32 22.83 11.26
C ARG A 76 -33.17 21.87 11.55
N TRP A 77 -32.59 21.28 10.51
CA TRP A 77 -31.41 20.42 10.64
C TRP A 77 -30.24 21.17 11.28
N ALA A 78 -29.97 22.41 10.85
CA ALA A 78 -28.88 23.21 11.36
C ALA A 78 -29.05 23.53 12.85
N THR A 79 -30.26 23.93 13.24
CA THR A 79 -30.61 24.16 14.65
C THR A 79 -30.39 22.90 15.50
N ALA A 80 -30.79 21.73 15.00
CA ALA A 80 -30.66 20.47 15.74
C ALA A 80 -29.19 19.99 15.87
N ASN A 81 -28.33 20.37 14.93
CA ASN A 81 -26.93 19.90 14.85
C ASN A 81 -25.90 20.99 15.22
N ASN A 82 -26.34 22.11 15.78
CA ASN A 82 -25.51 23.27 16.11
C ASN A 82 -24.69 23.81 14.91
N PHE A 83 -25.26 23.75 13.71
CA PHE A 83 -24.71 24.43 12.54
C PHE A 83 -25.17 25.90 12.55
N PRO A 84 -24.30 26.89 12.24
CA PRO A 84 -24.69 28.30 12.21
C PRO A 84 -25.76 28.56 11.13
N VAL A 85 -26.97 28.92 11.54
CA VAL A 85 -28.11 29.11 10.62
C VAL A 85 -27.84 30.26 9.64
N GLU A 86 -27.10 31.27 10.08
CA GLU A 86 -26.60 32.38 9.28
C GLU A 86 -25.67 31.96 8.14
N ASN A 87 -25.08 30.76 8.21
CA ASN A 87 -24.22 30.22 7.16
C ASN A 87 -24.97 29.36 6.13
N ILE A 88 -26.31 29.27 6.22
CA ILE A 88 -27.13 28.68 5.17
C ILE A 88 -27.39 29.72 4.07
N ILE A 89 -27.02 29.38 2.84
CA ILE A 89 -27.25 30.20 1.65
C ILE A 89 -28.43 29.63 0.89
N ASN A 90 -29.44 30.46 0.64
CA ASN A 90 -30.62 30.09 -0.13
C ASN A 90 -30.50 30.64 -1.55
N ASP A 91 -30.54 29.76 -2.55
CA ASP A 91 -30.43 30.11 -3.98
C ASP A 91 -31.70 30.77 -4.57
N GLY A 92 -32.80 30.78 -3.82
CA GLY A 92 -34.08 31.38 -4.23
C GLY A 92 -34.95 30.51 -5.14
N THR A 93 -34.48 29.33 -5.56
CA THR A 93 -35.16 28.46 -6.52
C THR A 93 -36.15 27.52 -5.85
N THR A 94 -37.30 27.30 -6.50
CA THR A 94 -38.38 26.46 -5.95
C THR A 94 -38.75 25.26 -6.83
N THR A 95 -38.21 25.18 -8.05
CA THR A 95 -38.48 24.06 -8.96
C THR A 95 -37.21 23.63 -9.72
N TYR A 96 -37.21 22.40 -10.22
CA TYR A 96 -36.10 21.85 -10.99
C TYR A 96 -35.80 22.69 -12.25
N GLU A 97 -36.81 23.16 -12.97
CA GLU A 97 -36.64 23.89 -14.24
C GLU A 97 -35.98 25.26 -14.06
N LYS A 98 -36.18 25.89 -12.89
CA LYS A 98 -35.66 27.21 -12.55
C LYS A 98 -34.37 27.17 -11.73
N ARG A 99 -33.78 25.99 -11.54
CA ARG A 99 -32.52 25.83 -10.80
C ARG A 99 -31.40 26.69 -11.39
N LEU A 100 -30.44 27.12 -10.57
CA LEU A 100 -29.29 27.91 -11.04
C LEU A 100 -28.19 27.02 -11.66
N GLY A 101 -28.03 25.82 -11.11
CA GLY A 101 -26.94 24.87 -11.42
C GLY A 101 -25.81 24.96 -10.38
N ALA A 102 -25.16 23.82 -10.09
CA ALA A 102 -24.21 23.71 -8.98
C ALA A 102 -23.03 24.69 -9.05
N VAL A 103 -22.60 25.09 -10.25
CA VAL A 103 -21.54 26.10 -10.41
C VAL A 103 -22.05 27.50 -10.01
N ALA A 104 -23.30 27.82 -10.33
CA ALA A 104 -23.92 29.08 -9.93
C ALA A 104 -24.26 29.12 -8.43
N ASP A 105 -24.64 27.98 -7.85
CA ASP A 105 -24.81 27.84 -6.38
C ASP A 105 -23.48 28.11 -5.65
N LEU A 106 -22.36 27.64 -6.22
CA LEU A 106 -21.02 27.90 -5.71
C LEU A 106 -20.63 29.39 -5.88
N GLU A 107 -20.91 30.00 -7.03
CA GLU A 107 -20.69 31.43 -7.24
C GLU A 107 -21.47 32.29 -6.24
N LEU A 108 -22.74 31.94 -5.98
CA LEU A 108 -23.62 32.67 -5.07
C LEU A 108 -23.01 32.79 -3.67
N VAL A 109 -22.48 31.70 -3.11
CA VAL A 109 -21.83 31.75 -1.79
C VAL A 109 -20.52 32.52 -1.82
N ILE A 110 -19.72 32.38 -2.88
CA ILE A 110 -18.46 33.12 -3.04
C ILE A 110 -18.71 34.63 -3.06
N GLN A 111 -19.69 35.08 -3.85
CA GLN A 111 -20.02 36.49 -3.98
C GLN A 111 -20.72 37.06 -2.75
N SER A 112 -21.75 36.37 -2.23
CA SER A 112 -22.54 36.86 -1.08
C SER A 112 -21.75 36.94 0.22
N ARG A 113 -20.69 36.13 0.38
CA ARG A 113 -19.83 36.11 1.56
C ARG A 113 -18.46 36.72 1.32
N HIS A 114 -18.19 37.22 0.11
CA HIS A 114 -16.92 37.82 -0.29
C HIS A 114 -15.72 36.93 0.07
N LEU A 115 -15.77 35.65 -0.31
CA LEU A 115 -14.74 34.69 0.07
C LEU A 115 -13.39 35.05 -0.57
N GLN A 116 -12.32 35.05 0.25
CA GLN A 116 -10.94 35.41 -0.14
C GLN A 116 -9.90 34.36 0.29
N ASP A 117 -10.34 33.15 0.54
CA ASP A 117 -9.53 32.03 1.03
C ASP A 117 -9.74 30.81 0.13
N ASP A 118 -8.83 29.84 0.21
CA ASP A 118 -9.00 28.54 -0.46
C ASP A 118 -10.30 27.89 0.05
N ILE A 119 -10.99 27.17 -0.84
CA ILE A 119 -12.26 26.52 -0.53
C ILE A 119 -12.20 25.02 -0.74
N MET A 120 -12.97 24.28 0.04
CA MET A 120 -13.31 22.88 -0.18
C MET A 120 -14.80 22.80 -0.52
N VAL A 121 -15.14 22.15 -1.63
CA VAL A 121 -16.51 22.01 -2.10
C VAL A 121 -16.89 20.54 -2.07
N ILE A 122 -17.96 20.20 -1.33
CA ILE A 122 -18.45 18.83 -1.14
C ILE A 122 -19.94 18.79 -1.48
N ALA A 123 -20.38 17.80 -2.26
CA ALA A 123 -21.80 17.48 -2.37
C ALA A 123 -22.28 16.82 -1.07
N GLY A 124 -23.18 17.48 -0.33
CA GLY A 124 -23.66 17.00 0.98
C GLY A 124 -24.70 15.88 0.91
N ASP A 125 -24.98 15.39 -0.29
CA ASP A 125 -26.07 14.45 -0.59
C ASP A 125 -25.56 13.09 -1.12
N MET A 126 -24.26 12.82 -1.01
CA MET A 126 -23.62 11.55 -1.37
C MET A 126 -23.24 10.70 -0.16
N LEU A 127 -23.32 9.38 -0.29
CA LEU A 127 -22.81 8.43 0.69
C LEU A 127 -21.33 8.17 0.46
N CYS A 128 -20.52 8.26 1.52
CA CYS A 128 -19.15 7.77 1.52
C CYS A 128 -19.12 6.38 2.16
N ALA A 129 -18.45 5.43 1.52
CA ALA A 129 -18.27 4.08 2.06
C ALA A 129 -17.44 4.07 3.36
N ASP A 130 -16.51 5.02 3.49
CA ASP A 130 -15.63 5.13 4.65
C ASP A 130 -16.18 6.13 5.67
N GLN A 131 -16.71 5.61 6.78
CA GLN A 131 -17.21 6.45 7.86
C GLN A 131 -16.11 7.13 8.69
N LYS A 132 -14.86 6.68 8.57
CA LYS A 132 -13.72 7.18 9.36
C LYS A 132 -12.76 8.00 8.49
N PHE A 133 -13.22 8.58 7.39
CA PHE A 133 -12.39 9.34 6.45
C PHE A 133 -11.55 10.46 7.11
N ASP A 134 -10.23 10.52 6.82
CA ASP A 134 -9.34 11.57 7.33
C ASP A 134 -9.30 12.82 6.44
N ILE A 135 -10.27 13.72 6.62
CA ILE A 135 -10.28 15.01 5.92
C ILE A 135 -9.03 15.86 6.18
N ALA A 136 -8.34 15.69 7.30
CA ALA A 136 -7.10 16.42 7.58
C ALA A 136 -5.93 15.94 6.70
N GLN A 137 -5.94 14.68 6.26
CA GLN A 137 -4.97 14.18 5.29
C GLN A 137 -5.17 14.85 3.93
N VAL A 138 -6.42 15.00 3.47
CA VAL A 138 -6.76 15.71 2.22
C VAL A 138 -6.24 17.14 2.25
N LEU A 139 -6.49 17.86 3.34
CA LEU A 139 -6.04 19.24 3.50
C LEU A 139 -4.52 19.37 3.53
N ARG A 140 -3.82 18.42 4.16
CA ARG A 140 -2.34 18.38 4.14
C ARG A 140 -1.82 18.12 2.74
N PHE A 141 -2.40 17.16 2.02
CA PHE A 141 -2.04 16.86 0.64
C PHE A 141 -2.24 18.08 -0.27
N PHE A 142 -3.41 18.73 -0.18
CA PHE A 142 -3.70 19.97 -0.90
C PHE A 142 -2.68 21.07 -0.58
N LYS A 143 -2.30 21.26 0.69
CA LYS A 143 -1.30 22.27 1.07
C LYS A 143 0.12 21.93 0.58
N MET A 144 0.46 20.66 0.45
CA MET A 144 1.78 20.20 0.00
C MET A 144 1.96 20.26 -1.52
N ARG A 145 0.87 20.29 -2.30
CA ARG A 145 0.89 20.27 -3.76
C ARG A 145 0.46 21.61 -4.34
N GLU A 146 1.11 22.03 -5.42
CA GLU A 146 0.66 23.19 -6.19
C GLU A 146 -0.57 22.86 -7.04
N GLY A 147 -1.44 23.85 -7.23
CA GLY A 147 -2.69 23.71 -7.98
C GLY A 147 -3.88 23.26 -7.13
N GLU A 148 -4.90 22.78 -7.84
CA GLU A 148 -6.17 22.32 -7.28
C GLU A 148 -6.11 20.85 -6.86
N LEU A 149 -7.18 20.38 -6.22
CA LEU A 149 -7.34 18.97 -5.85
C LEU A 149 -8.74 18.47 -6.17
N ALA A 150 -8.83 17.27 -6.73
CA ALA A 150 -10.06 16.51 -6.84
C ALA A 150 -9.90 15.09 -6.30
N ILE A 151 -10.88 14.64 -5.50
CA ILE A 151 -10.93 13.26 -5.05
C ILE A 151 -11.47 12.38 -6.18
N TYR A 152 -10.88 11.19 -6.32
CA TYR A 152 -11.38 10.14 -7.19
C TYR A 152 -11.34 8.77 -6.50
N TYR A 153 -12.09 7.82 -7.03
CA TYR A 153 -12.10 6.43 -6.60
C TYR A 153 -12.15 5.50 -7.81
N GLU A 154 -11.81 4.24 -7.61
CA GLU A 154 -11.90 3.22 -8.66
C GLU A 154 -13.30 2.61 -8.66
N MET A 155 -13.97 2.65 -9.81
CA MET A 155 -15.33 2.16 -9.97
C MET A 155 -15.39 0.64 -9.97
N GLU A 156 -16.39 0.06 -9.30
CA GLU A 156 -16.70 -1.37 -9.37
C GLU A 156 -17.09 -1.78 -10.79
N ASN A 157 -16.91 -3.05 -11.16
CA ASN A 157 -17.13 -3.53 -12.53
C ASN A 157 -18.59 -3.37 -13.03
N ASP A 158 -19.58 -3.32 -12.13
CA ASP A 158 -21.00 -3.12 -12.46
C ASP A 158 -21.39 -1.63 -12.58
N GLU A 159 -20.51 -0.69 -12.24
CA GLU A 159 -20.79 0.74 -12.35
C GLU A 159 -20.60 1.27 -13.78
N GLU A 160 -21.56 2.08 -14.24
CA GLU A 160 -21.54 2.71 -15.56
C GLU A 160 -20.86 4.10 -15.55
N THR A 161 -19.93 4.32 -16.48
CA THR A 161 -19.19 5.58 -16.64
C THR A 161 -20.09 6.77 -17.03
N THR A 162 -21.24 6.50 -17.64
CA THR A 162 -22.24 7.50 -18.07
C THR A 162 -22.90 8.22 -16.89
N SER A 163 -22.73 7.71 -15.67
CA SER A 163 -23.34 8.25 -14.45
C SER A 163 -22.40 9.11 -13.60
N ARG A 164 -21.10 9.19 -13.94
CA ARG A 164 -20.03 9.82 -13.14
C ARG A 164 -19.12 10.71 -13.99
N GLY A 165 -18.41 11.63 -13.35
CA GLY A 165 -17.24 12.26 -13.97
C GLY A 165 -16.06 11.27 -13.95
N ILE A 166 -15.40 11.07 -15.08
CA ILE A 166 -14.28 10.12 -15.23
C ILE A 166 -12.97 10.88 -15.43
N VAL A 167 -11.93 10.47 -14.73
CA VAL A 167 -10.61 11.11 -14.77
C VAL A 167 -9.54 10.17 -15.31
N GLU A 168 -8.57 10.72 -16.04
CA GLU A 168 -7.32 10.04 -16.36
C GLU A 168 -6.22 10.67 -15.51
N VAL A 169 -5.54 9.87 -14.69
CA VAL A 169 -4.54 10.34 -13.72
C VAL A 169 -3.16 9.86 -14.15
N CYS A 170 -2.18 10.76 -14.13
CA CYS A 170 -0.78 10.42 -14.36
C CYS A 170 -0.25 9.56 -13.20
N PRO A 171 0.21 8.32 -13.44
CA PRO A 171 0.68 7.43 -12.37
C PRO A 171 1.88 7.97 -11.59
N ASP A 172 2.72 8.79 -12.23
CA ASP A 172 3.96 9.29 -11.62
C ASP A 172 3.75 10.60 -10.84
N THR A 173 2.90 11.49 -11.37
CA THR A 173 2.71 12.83 -10.80
C THR A 173 1.45 12.96 -9.97
N HIS A 174 0.54 11.99 -10.08
CA HIS A 174 -0.81 12.03 -9.50
C HIS A 174 -1.65 13.22 -9.96
N ARG A 175 -1.30 13.83 -11.10
CA ARG A 175 -2.09 14.91 -11.72
C ARG A 175 -3.17 14.34 -12.63
N ILE A 176 -4.34 14.97 -12.61
CA ILE A 176 -5.41 14.67 -13.56
C ILE A 176 -5.03 15.26 -14.92
N ILE A 177 -4.88 14.38 -15.92
CA ILE A 177 -4.51 14.72 -17.30
C ILE A 177 -5.76 15.09 -18.11
N LYS A 178 -6.85 14.33 -17.90
CA LYS A 178 -8.14 14.55 -18.55
C LYS A 178 -9.27 14.33 -17.57
N PHE A 179 -10.33 15.11 -17.74
CA PHE A 179 -11.61 14.92 -17.06
C PHE A 179 -12.73 14.85 -18.09
N TYR A 180 -13.63 13.89 -17.96
CA TYR A 180 -14.80 13.71 -18.80
C TYR A 180 -16.05 13.67 -17.92
N GLU A 181 -16.94 14.64 -18.03
CA GLU A 181 -18.22 14.60 -17.32
C GLU A 181 -19.19 13.64 -18.01
N LYS A 182 -19.52 12.53 -17.35
CA LYS A 182 -20.50 11.52 -17.80
C LYS A 182 -20.28 11.08 -19.25
N PRO A 183 -19.08 10.57 -19.59
CA PRO A 183 -18.77 10.17 -20.95
C PRO A 183 -19.64 8.99 -21.39
N VAL A 184 -20.01 8.99 -22.67
CA VAL A 184 -20.54 7.79 -23.33
C VAL A 184 -19.50 6.68 -23.34
N ALA A 185 -19.96 5.43 -23.36
CA ALA A 185 -19.08 4.27 -23.35
C ALA A 185 -18.08 4.32 -24.53
N GLY A 186 -16.80 4.02 -24.25
CA GLY A 186 -15.72 3.97 -25.24
C GLY A 186 -14.92 5.26 -25.46
N ILE A 187 -15.28 6.38 -24.81
CA ILE A 187 -14.49 7.63 -24.88
C ILE A 187 -13.14 7.50 -24.17
N THR A 188 -13.10 6.76 -23.06
CA THR A 188 -11.89 6.49 -22.28
C THR A 188 -11.95 5.06 -21.74
N ASN A 189 -10.77 4.48 -21.50
CA ASN A 189 -10.62 3.20 -20.82
C ASN A 189 -10.50 3.37 -19.30
N SER A 190 -10.41 4.61 -18.80
CA SER A 190 -10.32 4.87 -17.36
C SER A 190 -11.62 4.50 -16.65
N ARG A 191 -11.47 3.86 -15.49
CA ARG A 191 -12.55 3.58 -14.53
C ARG A 191 -12.41 4.39 -13.24
N LEU A 192 -11.63 5.47 -13.27
CA LEU A 192 -11.45 6.35 -12.12
C LEU A 192 -12.55 7.41 -12.12
N ALA A 193 -13.48 7.33 -11.17
CA ALA A 193 -14.57 8.28 -11.03
C ALA A 193 -14.22 9.40 -10.04
N SER A 194 -14.53 10.64 -10.40
CA SER A 194 -14.46 11.79 -9.51
C SER A 194 -15.86 12.21 -9.05
N VAL A 195 -15.95 12.64 -7.79
CA VAL A 195 -17.16 13.18 -7.18
C VAL A 195 -16.96 14.65 -6.85
N VAL A 196 -18.03 15.37 -6.53
CA VAL A 196 -17.94 16.75 -6.02
C VAL A 196 -17.33 16.71 -4.62
N PHE A 197 -16.01 16.68 -4.62
CA PHE A 197 -15.12 16.78 -3.47
C PHE A 197 -13.82 17.39 -4.00
N TYR A 198 -13.83 18.72 -4.07
CA TYR A 198 -12.76 19.51 -4.69
C TYR A 198 -12.16 20.48 -3.68
N CYS A 199 -10.85 20.71 -3.76
CA CYS A 199 -10.23 21.86 -3.13
C CYS A 199 -9.80 22.83 -4.22
N LEU A 200 -10.29 24.07 -4.12
CA LEU A 200 -10.01 25.14 -5.06
C LEU A 200 -9.22 26.26 -4.38
N ARG A 201 -8.14 26.70 -5.01
CA ARG A 201 -7.33 27.83 -4.60
C ARG A 201 -8.12 29.12 -4.77
N LYS A 202 -7.89 30.08 -3.88
CA LYS A 202 -8.50 31.41 -3.97
C LYS A 202 -8.28 32.07 -5.33
N ASP A 203 -7.10 31.86 -5.94
CA ASP A 203 -6.70 32.47 -7.20
C ASP A 203 -7.46 31.88 -8.41
N THR A 204 -8.06 30.70 -8.24
CA THR A 204 -8.86 30.01 -9.26
C THR A 204 -10.35 30.33 -9.14
N LEU A 205 -10.81 30.90 -8.03
CA LEU A 205 -12.23 31.26 -7.85
C LEU A 205 -12.80 32.19 -8.94
N PRO A 206 -12.05 33.17 -9.50
CA PRO A 206 -12.55 34.01 -10.58
C PRO A 206 -12.97 33.24 -11.84
N SER A 207 -12.40 32.06 -12.11
CA SER A 207 -12.78 31.27 -13.31
C SER A 207 -14.18 30.66 -13.22
N ILE A 208 -14.79 30.63 -12.03
CA ILE A 208 -16.18 30.21 -11.84
C ILE A 208 -17.13 31.16 -12.58
N SER A 209 -16.95 32.47 -12.40
CA SER A 209 -17.74 33.49 -13.09
C SER A 209 -17.51 33.46 -14.60
N GLU A 210 -16.26 33.27 -15.03
CA GLU A 210 -15.92 33.11 -16.45
C GLU A 210 -16.64 31.91 -17.08
N PHE A 211 -16.63 30.75 -16.41
CA PHE A 211 -17.34 29.57 -16.88
C PHE A 211 -18.85 29.79 -17.00
N LEU A 212 -19.47 30.49 -16.04
CA LEU A 212 -20.91 30.78 -16.07
C LEU A 212 -21.29 31.73 -17.21
N HIS A 213 -20.41 32.68 -17.58
CA HIS A 213 -20.59 33.51 -18.76
C HIS A 213 -20.53 32.70 -20.07
N LEU A 214 -19.69 31.66 -20.13
CA LEU A 214 -19.58 30.78 -21.29
C LEU A 214 -20.73 29.76 -21.40
N LYS A 215 -21.37 29.40 -20.28
CA LYS A 215 -22.43 28.38 -20.21
C LYS A 215 -23.79 28.98 -19.86
N GLU A 216 -24.48 29.47 -20.89
CA GLU A 216 -25.84 30.02 -20.73
C GLU A 216 -26.87 28.93 -20.34
N ASN A 217 -26.69 27.69 -20.82
CA ASN A 217 -27.61 26.60 -20.53
C ASN A 217 -27.37 26.03 -19.11
N VAL A 218 -28.42 26.03 -18.29
CA VAL A 218 -28.39 25.51 -16.92
C VAL A 218 -27.91 24.06 -16.81
N ASN A 219 -28.18 23.22 -17.82
CA ASN A 219 -27.74 21.82 -17.84
C ASN A 219 -26.21 21.70 -17.94
N ASP A 220 -25.53 22.75 -18.40
CA ASP A 220 -24.08 22.78 -18.53
C ASP A 220 -23.38 23.32 -17.28
N ARG A 221 -24.14 23.92 -16.34
CA ARG A 221 -23.64 24.55 -15.11
C ARG A 221 -23.42 23.54 -13.97
N VAL A 222 -22.90 22.36 -14.30
CA VAL A 222 -22.56 21.30 -13.34
C VAL A 222 -21.06 21.32 -13.07
N LEU A 223 -20.66 21.01 -11.83
CA LEU A 223 -19.25 21.12 -11.42
C LEU A 223 -18.31 20.18 -12.18
N GLY A 224 -18.79 19.01 -12.63
CA GLY A 224 -17.97 18.13 -13.47
C GLY A 224 -17.62 18.74 -14.83
N LYS A 225 -18.54 19.49 -15.47
CA LYS A 225 -18.24 20.24 -16.70
C LYS A 225 -17.30 21.40 -16.44
N TYR A 226 -17.41 22.04 -15.27
CA TYR A 226 -16.46 23.07 -14.85
C TYR A 226 -15.04 22.50 -14.70
N LEU A 227 -14.87 21.38 -13.97
CA LEU A 227 -13.57 20.70 -13.85
C LEU A 227 -13.05 20.22 -15.21
N GLN A 228 -13.91 19.68 -16.08
CA GLN A 228 -13.56 19.35 -17.46
C GLN A 228 -12.99 20.54 -18.23
N TRP A 229 -13.66 21.69 -18.18
CA TRP A 229 -13.19 22.91 -18.83
C TRP A 229 -11.87 23.42 -18.22
N LEU A 230 -11.79 23.46 -16.89
CA LEU A 230 -10.62 23.92 -16.14
C LEU A 230 -9.37 23.09 -16.47
N ILE A 231 -9.51 21.76 -16.54
CA ILE A 231 -8.41 20.82 -16.82
C ILE A 231 -8.11 20.76 -18.32
N ASN A 232 -9.12 20.51 -19.15
CA ASN A 232 -8.90 20.16 -20.56
C ASN A 232 -8.69 21.37 -21.47
N GLU A 233 -9.28 22.52 -21.13
CA GLU A 233 -9.25 23.73 -21.97
C GLU A 233 -8.32 24.80 -21.38
N LEU A 234 -8.42 25.10 -20.08
CA LEU A 234 -7.56 26.07 -19.41
C LEU A 234 -6.21 25.51 -18.95
N ASN A 235 -6.02 24.18 -18.99
CA ASN A 235 -4.79 23.49 -18.55
C ASN A 235 -4.38 23.82 -17.10
N VAL A 236 -5.36 24.08 -16.23
CA VAL A 236 -5.09 24.30 -14.81
C VAL A 236 -4.60 23.00 -14.18
N SER A 237 -3.59 23.10 -13.31
CA SER A 237 -3.06 21.96 -12.57
C SER A 237 -4.07 21.49 -11.53
N VAL A 238 -4.63 20.29 -11.72
CA VAL A 238 -5.46 19.61 -10.72
C VAL A 238 -4.80 18.30 -10.31
N ASN A 239 -4.46 18.18 -9.03
CA ASN A 239 -3.98 16.93 -8.45
C ASN A 239 -5.18 16.00 -8.21
N GLY A 240 -4.98 14.71 -8.42
CA GLY A 240 -5.90 13.66 -8.01
C GLY A 240 -5.48 13.11 -6.64
N MET A 241 -6.45 12.80 -5.79
CA MET A 241 -6.22 11.98 -4.60
C MET A 241 -7.20 10.80 -4.62
N LYS A 242 -6.65 9.58 -4.63
CA LYS A 242 -7.41 8.33 -4.63
C LYS A 242 -8.00 8.11 -3.24
N LEU A 243 -9.30 7.88 -3.17
CA LEU A 243 -9.94 7.23 -2.04
C LEU A 243 -10.01 5.73 -2.35
N PRO A 244 -9.38 4.84 -1.55
CA PRO A 244 -9.43 3.40 -1.77
C PRO A 244 -10.86 2.84 -1.72
N THR A 245 -11.76 3.55 -1.04
CA THR A 245 -13.18 3.21 -0.97
C THR A 245 -14.01 4.08 -1.91
N GLY A 246 -15.12 3.56 -2.43
CA GLY A 246 -16.00 4.31 -3.33
C GLY A 246 -16.98 5.29 -2.66
N PHE A 247 -17.65 6.07 -3.50
CA PHE A 247 -18.78 6.93 -3.15
C PHE A 247 -20.05 6.43 -3.84
N GLN A 248 -21.21 6.59 -3.20
CA GLN A 248 -22.50 6.15 -3.71
C GLN A 248 -23.57 7.23 -3.55
N LEU A 249 -24.73 7.03 -4.19
CA LEU A 249 -25.84 8.01 -4.26
C LEU A 249 -25.49 9.35 -4.94
N ILE A 250 -24.55 9.30 -5.88
CA ILE A 250 -24.08 10.46 -6.63
C ILE A 250 -25.09 10.82 -7.73
N GLY A 251 -25.48 12.10 -7.77
CA GLY A 251 -26.37 12.63 -8.80
C GLY A 251 -27.85 12.23 -8.62
N GLN A 252 -28.54 12.01 -9.74
CA GLN A 252 -29.93 11.52 -9.75
C GLN A 252 -29.93 10.00 -9.61
N VAL A 253 -30.56 9.51 -8.56
CA VAL A 253 -30.58 8.09 -8.16
C VAL A 253 -32.00 7.66 -7.88
N GLY A 254 -32.27 6.36 -8.06
CA GLY A 254 -33.58 5.77 -7.77
C GLY A 254 -33.66 5.15 -6.36
N LEU A 255 -34.87 4.72 -6.00
CA LEU A 255 -35.15 3.99 -4.76
C LEU A 255 -34.41 2.64 -4.73
N SER A 256 -34.21 2.00 -5.89
CA SER A 256 -33.42 0.77 -5.97
C SER A 256 -31.95 1.01 -5.62
N ASP A 257 -31.35 2.11 -6.07
CA ASP A 257 -29.96 2.44 -5.73
C ASP A 257 -29.84 2.77 -4.24
N TYR A 258 -30.77 3.60 -3.73
CA TYR A 258 -30.85 3.95 -2.32
C TYR A 258 -30.91 2.71 -1.42
N THR A 259 -31.76 1.75 -1.75
CA THR A 259 -31.94 0.51 -0.97
C THR A 259 -30.78 -0.46 -1.14
N LYS A 260 -30.22 -0.62 -2.35
CA LYS A 260 -29.01 -1.42 -2.63
C LYS A 260 -27.87 -0.98 -1.71
N TRP A 261 -27.55 0.31 -1.71
CA TRP A 261 -26.39 0.83 -0.99
C TRP A 261 -26.60 0.87 0.52
N LEU A 262 -27.79 1.22 1.00
CA LEU A 262 -28.09 1.12 2.43
C LEU A 262 -27.94 -0.31 2.95
N THR A 263 -28.46 -1.30 2.21
CA THR A 263 -28.34 -2.71 2.60
C THR A 263 -26.89 -3.16 2.58
N HIS A 264 -26.16 -2.86 1.50
CA HIS A 264 -24.76 -3.23 1.31
C HIS A 264 -23.85 -2.69 2.43
N TYR A 265 -24.05 -1.45 2.84
CA TYR A 265 -23.24 -0.86 3.90
C TYR A 265 -23.77 -1.18 5.30
N ALA A 266 -25.08 -1.42 5.49
CA ALA A 266 -25.62 -1.87 6.78
C ALA A 266 -25.10 -3.26 7.16
N THR A 267 -24.97 -4.19 6.21
CA THR A 267 -24.33 -5.50 6.45
C THR A 267 -22.84 -5.35 6.80
N LYS A 268 -22.16 -4.34 6.26
CA LYS A 268 -20.76 -4.01 6.62
C LYS A 268 -20.65 -3.30 7.98
N TYR A 269 -21.69 -2.61 8.43
CA TYR A 269 -21.76 -1.85 9.69
C TYR A 269 -22.16 -2.71 10.90
N HIS A 270 -22.98 -3.76 10.70
CA HIS A 270 -23.35 -4.68 11.77
C HIS A 270 -22.24 -5.70 12.05
N GLY A 271 -21.21 -5.24 12.76
CA GLY A 271 -20.40 -6.01 13.71
C GLY A 271 -20.12 -7.45 13.33
N THR A 272 -19.39 -7.66 12.23
CA THR A 272 -18.54 -8.85 12.16
C THR A 272 -17.42 -8.64 13.19
N PRO A 273 -17.02 -9.66 13.98
CA PRO A 273 -15.81 -9.54 14.79
C PRO A 273 -14.68 -9.02 13.90
N GLY A 274 -13.93 -8.01 14.39
CA GLY A 274 -12.97 -7.23 13.59
C GLY A 274 -12.21 -8.15 12.64
N LYS A 275 -12.36 -7.92 11.32
CA LYS A 275 -11.79 -8.80 10.28
C LYS A 275 -10.31 -8.95 10.59
N SER A 276 -9.91 -10.16 10.98
CA SER A 276 -8.50 -10.48 11.23
C SER A 276 -7.87 -10.77 9.88
N ILE A 277 -6.86 -9.97 9.53
CA ILE A 277 -6.07 -10.11 8.31
C ILE A 277 -4.74 -10.72 8.71
N THR A 278 -4.43 -11.89 8.19
CA THR A 278 -3.17 -12.57 8.45
C THR A 278 -2.43 -12.78 7.15
N HIS A 279 -1.22 -12.24 7.07
CA HIS A 279 -0.31 -12.52 5.95
C HIS A 279 0.98 -13.13 6.46
N ARG A 280 1.47 -14.09 5.68
CA ARG A 280 2.73 -14.78 5.89
C ARG A 280 3.73 -14.37 4.82
N SER A 281 4.98 -14.21 5.22
CA SER A 281 6.12 -14.05 4.34
C SER A 281 7.16 -15.11 4.69
N TYR A 282 7.67 -15.79 3.67
CA TYR A 282 8.59 -16.91 3.86
C TYR A 282 10.04 -16.44 3.94
N ALA A 283 10.87 -17.23 4.63
CA ALA A 283 12.32 -17.06 4.54
C ALA A 283 12.79 -17.32 3.10
N ARG A 284 13.99 -16.83 2.78
CA ARG A 284 14.60 -17.03 1.47
C ARG A 284 16.01 -17.57 1.59
N ILE A 285 16.44 -18.30 0.57
CA ILE A 285 17.82 -18.70 0.37
C ILE A 285 18.35 -18.13 -0.94
N GLY A 286 19.54 -17.54 -0.88
CA GLY A 286 20.28 -17.14 -2.06
C GLY A 286 20.95 -18.33 -2.73
N ILE A 287 20.49 -18.73 -3.91
CA ILE A 287 21.05 -19.85 -4.67
C ILE A 287 22.29 -19.40 -5.44
N MET A 288 22.30 -18.24 -6.08
CA MET A 288 23.47 -17.74 -6.85
C MET A 288 23.59 -16.22 -6.81
N GLY A 289 24.79 -15.73 -7.09
CA GLY A 289 25.08 -14.31 -7.34
C GLY A 289 25.40 -13.47 -6.10
N ASN A 290 25.05 -13.94 -4.90
CA ASN A 290 25.39 -13.20 -3.66
C ASN A 290 26.90 -13.13 -3.44
N PRO A 291 27.45 -11.95 -3.06
CA PRO A 291 26.74 -10.77 -2.53
C PRO A 291 26.50 -9.63 -3.54
N SER A 292 26.39 -9.90 -4.84
CA SER A 292 26.39 -8.87 -5.90
C SER A 292 25.12 -7.99 -6.01
N ASP A 293 24.06 -8.30 -5.27
CA ASP A 293 22.77 -7.57 -5.28
C ASP A 293 22.91 -6.11 -4.82
N GLY A 294 23.84 -5.83 -3.92
CA GLY A 294 24.18 -4.47 -3.49
C GLY A 294 25.15 -3.72 -4.41
N PHE A 295 25.58 -4.34 -5.52
CA PHE A 295 26.69 -3.88 -6.38
C PHE A 295 26.33 -3.85 -7.87
N HIS A 296 25.05 -3.68 -8.19
CA HIS A 296 24.53 -3.72 -9.56
C HIS A 296 24.77 -5.06 -10.27
N GLY A 297 24.81 -6.16 -9.52
CA GLY A 297 24.97 -7.51 -10.05
C GLY A 297 23.64 -8.21 -10.29
N LYS A 298 23.71 -9.54 -10.31
CA LYS A 298 22.57 -10.42 -10.58
C LYS A 298 22.54 -11.52 -9.54
N THR A 299 21.34 -12.00 -9.19
CA THR A 299 21.19 -13.08 -8.22
C THR A 299 20.06 -14.03 -8.60
N ILE A 300 20.11 -15.25 -8.08
CA ILE A 300 18.99 -16.19 -8.08
C ILE A 300 18.74 -16.61 -6.64
N ALA A 301 17.49 -16.54 -6.20
CA ALA A 301 17.11 -16.92 -4.85
C ALA A 301 15.70 -17.49 -4.82
N MET A 302 15.40 -18.20 -3.74
CA MET A 302 14.18 -18.97 -3.61
C MET A 302 13.56 -18.79 -2.22
N THR A 303 12.23 -18.63 -2.17
CA THR A 303 11.48 -18.71 -0.91
C THR A 303 11.36 -20.14 -0.43
N ILE A 304 11.50 -20.35 0.88
CA ILE A 304 11.43 -21.68 1.51
C ILE A 304 10.32 -21.71 2.56
N ALA A 305 9.46 -22.72 2.49
CA ALA A 305 8.32 -22.90 3.39
C ALA A 305 8.72 -23.33 4.81
N ASN A 306 9.97 -23.78 5.00
CA ASN A 306 10.49 -24.22 6.30
C ASN A 306 10.35 -23.14 7.39
N PHE A 307 10.58 -21.88 7.01
CA PHE A 307 10.59 -20.77 7.94
C PHE A 307 9.78 -19.60 7.39
N TRP A 308 9.13 -18.86 8.29
CA TRP A 308 8.19 -17.81 7.96
C TRP A 308 8.15 -16.75 9.06
N ALA A 309 7.74 -15.55 8.66
CA ALA A 309 7.21 -14.53 9.55
C ALA A 309 5.75 -14.29 9.17
N GLU A 310 4.89 -14.21 10.17
CA GLU A 310 3.47 -13.99 10.02
C GLU A 310 3.07 -12.76 10.82
N VAL A 311 2.22 -11.94 10.23
CA VAL A 311 1.67 -10.76 10.88
C VAL A 311 0.16 -10.89 10.85
N THR A 312 -0.47 -10.62 11.99
CA THR A 312 -1.91 -10.53 12.12
C THR A 312 -2.28 -9.10 12.48
N LEU A 313 -3.19 -8.54 11.67
CA LEU A 313 -3.80 -7.24 11.88
C LEU A 313 -5.28 -7.46 12.16
N THR A 314 -5.74 -7.02 13.33
CA THR A 314 -7.16 -7.10 13.72
C THR A 314 -7.71 -5.70 13.93
N GLU A 315 -8.84 -5.36 13.31
CA GLU A 315 -9.50 -4.07 13.57
C GLU A 315 -9.81 -3.94 15.07
N SER A 316 -9.46 -2.80 15.65
CA SER A 316 -9.64 -2.53 17.08
C SER A 316 -9.97 -1.06 17.33
N GLN A 317 -10.35 -0.73 18.57
CA GLN A 317 -10.70 0.66 18.92
C GLN A 317 -9.47 1.58 18.98
N THR A 318 -8.29 1.02 19.26
CA THR A 318 -7.03 1.71 19.52
C THR A 318 -5.92 1.12 18.66
N LEU A 319 -5.07 1.97 18.07
CA LEU A 319 -3.90 1.47 17.33
C LEU A 319 -2.89 0.91 18.33
N GLU A 320 -2.66 -0.39 18.28
CA GLU A 320 -1.79 -1.11 19.22
C GLU A 320 -0.79 -1.99 18.47
N LEU A 321 0.48 -1.90 18.86
CA LEU A 321 1.53 -2.81 18.38
C LEU A 321 1.90 -3.73 19.53
N LEU A 322 1.53 -5.00 19.44
CA LEU A 322 1.75 -5.95 20.53
C LEU A 322 3.21 -6.45 20.51
N PRO A 323 3.95 -6.32 21.63
CA PRO A 323 5.28 -6.90 21.74
C PRO A 323 5.17 -8.43 21.72
N HIS A 324 6.02 -9.07 20.93
CA HIS A 324 6.07 -10.52 20.91
C HIS A 324 6.63 -11.03 22.25
N PRO A 325 5.99 -12.02 22.93
CA PRO A 325 6.42 -12.49 24.25
C PRO A 325 7.89 -12.96 24.31
N LEU A 326 8.33 -13.73 23.31
CA LEU A 326 9.72 -14.19 23.15
C LEU A 326 10.64 -13.15 22.49
N ASN A 327 10.21 -12.52 21.40
CA ASN A 327 11.08 -11.73 20.54
C ASN A 327 11.19 -10.24 20.94
N ASP A 328 10.28 -9.73 21.76
CA ASP A 328 10.30 -8.38 22.36
C ASP A 328 10.06 -8.46 23.88
N PRO A 329 10.88 -9.19 24.65
CA PRO A 329 10.64 -9.43 26.07
C PRO A 329 10.77 -8.13 26.85
N THR A 330 9.75 -7.81 27.64
CA THR A 330 9.74 -6.66 28.58
C THR A 330 9.76 -7.10 30.05
N ARG A 331 9.73 -8.41 30.28
CA ARG A 331 9.76 -9.03 31.61
C ARG A 331 10.79 -10.16 31.59
N PHE A 332 11.66 -10.14 32.59
CA PHE A 332 12.76 -11.09 32.73
C PHE A 332 12.69 -11.73 34.12
N GLY A 333 13.16 -12.97 34.26
CA GLY A 333 13.20 -13.66 35.54
C GLY A 333 14.14 -13.00 36.55
N SER A 334 15.24 -12.41 36.06
CA SER A 334 16.25 -11.73 36.85
C SER A 334 17.08 -10.76 35.98
N LEU A 335 17.91 -9.93 36.63
CA LEU A 335 18.89 -9.09 35.93
C LEU A 335 19.92 -9.94 35.16
N GLN A 336 20.24 -11.13 35.67
CA GLN A 336 21.14 -12.07 35.01
C GLN A 336 20.54 -12.55 33.68
N ASP A 337 19.25 -12.89 33.67
CA ASP A 337 18.56 -13.31 32.44
C ASP A 337 18.52 -12.19 31.40
N LEU A 338 18.19 -10.96 31.84
CA LEU A 338 18.26 -9.77 30.98
C LEU A 338 19.65 -9.60 30.37
N TYR A 339 20.73 -9.70 31.17
CA TYR A 339 22.10 -9.57 30.67
C TYR A 339 22.43 -10.61 29.58
N TYR A 340 22.12 -11.88 29.82
CA TYR A 340 22.44 -12.94 28.86
C TYR A 340 21.59 -12.86 27.59
N ILE A 341 20.28 -12.60 27.71
CA ILE A 341 19.39 -12.47 26.57
C ILE A 341 19.78 -11.25 25.74
N SER A 342 19.96 -10.07 26.35
CA SER A 342 20.32 -8.85 25.61
C SER A 342 21.70 -8.94 24.96
N ARG A 343 22.64 -9.67 25.56
CA ARG A 343 23.95 -9.92 24.95
C ARG A 343 23.84 -10.84 23.73
N LYS A 344 22.96 -11.85 23.77
CA LYS A 344 22.82 -12.83 22.69
C LYS A 344 21.91 -12.35 21.56
N GLU A 345 20.77 -11.78 21.89
CA GLU A 345 19.70 -11.47 20.94
C GLU A 345 19.63 -9.98 20.58
N GLY A 346 20.41 -9.16 21.27
CA GLY A 346 20.37 -7.71 21.17
C GLY A 346 19.21 -7.10 21.98
N TYR A 347 18.95 -5.83 21.70
CA TYR A 347 17.95 -5.04 22.43
C TYR A 347 16.62 -4.88 21.69
N PHE A 348 16.61 -5.10 20.37
CA PHE A 348 15.47 -4.80 19.52
C PHE A 348 14.94 -6.07 18.85
N GLY A 349 13.62 -6.27 18.91
CA GLY A 349 12.92 -7.32 18.17
C GLY A 349 12.15 -6.77 16.97
N GLY A 350 11.06 -7.43 16.62
CA GLY A 350 10.21 -7.08 15.49
C GLY A 350 9.32 -5.87 15.72
N LEU A 351 9.11 -5.42 16.97
CA LEU A 351 8.22 -4.30 17.27
C LEU A 351 8.63 -3.00 16.54
N ARG A 352 9.93 -2.71 16.47
CA ARG A 352 10.45 -1.55 15.71
C ARG A 352 10.18 -1.67 14.20
N LEU A 353 10.18 -2.88 13.67
CA LEU A 353 9.92 -3.14 12.24
C LEU A 353 8.45 -2.86 11.94
N LEU A 354 7.53 -3.32 12.79
CA LEU A 354 6.11 -3.00 12.68
C LEU A 354 5.88 -1.49 12.69
N GLN A 355 6.46 -0.79 13.68
CA GLN A 355 6.30 0.66 13.83
C GLN A 355 6.85 1.44 12.63
N ALA A 356 8.07 1.10 12.19
CA ALA A 356 8.70 1.73 11.02
C ALA A 356 7.89 1.48 9.73
N THR A 357 7.36 0.26 9.56
CA THR A 357 6.51 -0.09 8.43
C THR A 357 5.24 0.75 8.41
N CYS A 358 4.51 0.86 9.53
CA CYS A 358 3.32 1.69 9.62
C CYS A 358 3.61 3.18 9.31
N LYS A 359 4.72 3.72 9.85
CA LYS A 359 5.14 5.10 9.58
C LYS A 359 5.41 5.32 8.09
N LYS A 360 6.22 4.45 7.48
CA LYS A 360 6.56 4.54 6.05
C LYS A 360 5.34 4.33 5.16
N PHE A 361 4.41 3.45 5.54
CA PHE A 361 3.17 3.22 4.81
C PHE A 361 2.28 4.47 4.79
N TYR A 362 2.11 5.13 5.93
CA TYR A 362 1.37 6.40 6.01
C TYR A 362 2.03 7.51 5.17
N GLN A 363 3.36 7.60 5.21
CA GLN A 363 4.13 8.55 4.40
C GLN A 363 3.99 8.27 2.91
N PHE A 364 4.07 7.00 2.51
CA PHE A 364 3.86 6.55 1.14
C PHE A 364 2.47 6.97 0.64
N CYS A 365 1.42 6.61 1.36
CA CYS A 365 0.04 6.96 0.98
C CYS A 365 -0.16 8.48 0.89
N SER A 366 0.39 9.23 1.85
CA SER A 366 0.32 10.69 1.83
C SER A 366 1.06 11.31 0.64
N LYS A 367 2.19 10.73 0.21
CA LYS A 367 2.97 11.22 -0.93
C LYS A 367 2.29 10.89 -2.26
N GLU A 368 1.77 9.67 -2.39
CA GLU A 368 1.09 9.18 -3.61
C GLU A 368 -0.37 9.62 -3.71
N GLY A 369 -0.86 10.47 -2.80
CA GLY A 369 -2.24 10.96 -2.85
C GLY A 369 -3.27 9.86 -2.60
N ILE A 370 -3.00 8.95 -1.67
CA ILE A 370 -3.95 7.92 -1.22
C ILE A 370 -4.52 8.33 0.13
N ALA A 371 -5.84 8.53 0.18
CA ALA A 371 -6.56 8.89 1.39
C ALA A 371 -6.80 7.65 2.27
N LEU A 372 -6.15 7.61 3.43
CA LEU A 372 -6.31 6.54 4.40
C LEU A 372 -7.47 6.86 5.36
N THR A 373 -8.16 5.80 5.75
CA THR A 373 -9.24 5.84 6.73
C THR A 373 -8.65 5.96 8.16
N LYS A 374 -9.33 6.62 9.10
CA LYS A 374 -8.95 6.67 10.54
C LYS A 374 -9.34 5.39 11.28
N GLN A 375 -9.17 4.24 10.65
CA GLN A 375 -9.37 2.96 11.28
C GLN A 375 -8.16 2.64 12.17
N ASN A 376 -8.45 2.07 13.34
CA ASN A 376 -7.45 1.59 14.29
C ASN A 376 -7.37 0.07 14.20
N PHE A 377 -6.23 -0.47 14.59
CA PHE A 377 -5.95 -1.90 14.52
C PHE A 377 -4.92 -2.31 15.56
N THR A 378 -4.97 -3.59 15.92
CA THR A 378 -3.95 -4.25 16.71
C THR A 378 -3.09 -5.08 15.77
N LEU A 379 -1.78 -4.82 15.75
CA LEU A 379 -0.78 -5.59 15.02
C LEU A 379 -0.02 -6.51 15.99
N GLN A 380 0.13 -7.76 15.59
CA GLN A 380 1.01 -8.73 16.24
C GLN A 380 1.77 -9.51 15.16
N TYR A 381 2.93 -10.06 15.53
CA TYR A 381 3.70 -10.92 14.64
C TYR A 381 4.16 -12.18 15.37
N ASP A 382 4.41 -13.23 14.60
CA ASP A 382 5.08 -14.45 15.04
C ASP A 382 6.10 -14.86 13.96
N THR A 383 7.15 -15.56 14.35
CA THR A 383 8.14 -16.07 13.40
C THR A 383 8.91 -17.24 13.96
N ASN A 384 9.18 -18.22 13.09
CA ASN A 384 10.10 -19.31 13.36
C ASN A 384 11.44 -19.16 12.61
N ILE A 385 11.70 -18.00 11.96
CA ILE A 385 12.96 -17.74 11.25
C ILE A 385 14.07 -17.57 12.30
N PRO A 386 15.13 -18.40 12.26
CA PRO A 386 16.21 -18.27 13.22
C PRO A 386 16.91 -16.91 13.08
N ARG A 387 17.25 -16.29 14.22
CA ARG A 387 17.93 -14.99 14.24
C ARG A 387 19.36 -15.12 13.73
N GLN A 388 19.84 -14.07 13.07
CA GLN A 388 21.25 -13.89 12.69
C GLN A 388 21.88 -14.98 11.80
N VAL A 389 21.09 -15.83 11.14
CA VAL A 389 21.58 -16.87 10.21
C VAL A 389 21.41 -16.50 8.73
N GLY A 390 21.16 -15.22 8.43
CA GLY A 390 21.10 -14.73 7.06
C GLY A 390 19.92 -15.25 6.24
N LEU A 391 18.77 -15.56 6.86
CA LEU A 391 17.54 -16.08 6.22
C LEU A 391 16.44 -15.02 6.01
N ALA A 392 16.78 -13.73 6.06
CA ALA A 392 15.89 -12.60 5.78
C ALA A 392 14.68 -12.47 6.75
N GLY A 393 14.90 -12.70 8.05
CA GLY A 393 13.83 -12.62 9.06
C GLY A 393 13.24 -11.21 9.24
N SER A 394 14.06 -10.16 9.22
CA SER A 394 13.59 -8.79 9.37
C SER A 394 12.72 -8.34 8.20
N SER A 395 13.20 -8.53 6.97
CA SER A 395 12.44 -8.18 5.77
C SER A 395 11.18 -9.04 5.60
N ALA A 396 11.15 -10.28 6.12
CA ALA A 396 9.93 -11.10 6.15
C ALA A 396 8.84 -10.44 7.02
N ILE A 397 9.19 -9.96 8.22
CA ILE A 397 8.25 -9.26 9.12
C ILE A 397 7.73 -7.99 8.45
N VAL A 398 8.62 -7.20 7.85
CA VAL A 398 8.24 -5.96 7.13
C VAL A 398 7.32 -6.28 5.94
N SER A 399 7.65 -7.31 5.16
CA SER A 399 6.84 -7.72 4.00
C SER A 399 5.46 -8.21 4.41
N ALA A 400 5.36 -9.05 5.44
CA ALA A 400 4.08 -9.50 5.98
C ALA A 400 3.24 -8.34 6.53
N THR A 401 3.88 -7.38 7.20
CA THR A 401 3.22 -6.16 7.71
C THR A 401 2.68 -5.29 6.58
N LEU A 402 3.47 -5.10 5.51
CA LEU A 402 3.04 -4.36 4.32
C LEU A 402 1.81 -5.01 3.68
N LYS A 403 1.82 -6.34 3.49
CA LYS A 403 0.67 -7.08 2.94
C LYS A 403 -0.59 -6.88 3.79
N CYS A 404 -0.49 -6.99 5.13
CA CYS A 404 -1.60 -6.70 6.05
C CYS A 404 -2.13 -5.27 5.93
N LEU A 405 -1.24 -4.26 5.85
CA LEU A 405 -1.65 -2.87 5.71
C LEU A 405 -2.32 -2.60 4.36
N MET A 406 -1.82 -3.21 3.28
CA MET A 406 -2.43 -3.11 1.96
C MET A 406 -3.85 -3.69 1.95
N ASP A 407 -4.08 -4.91 2.44
CA ASP A 407 -5.43 -5.50 2.54
C ASP A 407 -6.33 -4.66 3.47
N PHE A 408 -5.84 -4.27 4.65
CA PHE A 408 -6.63 -3.50 5.62
C PHE A 408 -7.13 -2.16 5.06
N TYR A 409 -6.30 -1.48 4.26
CA TYR A 409 -6.66 -0.20 3.63
C TYR A 409 -7.19 -0.34 2.19
N ASN A 410 -7.41 -1.57 1.70
CA ASN A 410 -7.88 -1.88 0.34
C ASN A 410 -6.96 -1.32 -0.76
N LEU A 411 -5.64 -1.38 -0.56
CA LEU A 411 -4.65 -1.10 -1.59
C LEU A 411 -4.30 -2.41 -2.32
N THR A 412 -4.04 -2.29 -3.62
CA THR A 412 -3.70 -3.41 -4.49
C THR A 412 -2.31 -3.23 -5.11
N ASP A 413 -1.85 -4.22 -5.88
CA ASP A 413 -0.62 -4.10 -6.67
C ASP A 413 -0.68 -2.99 -7.73
N GLN A 414 -1.87 -2.45 -8.04
CA GLN A 414 -1.98 -1.26 -8.89
C GLN A 414 -1.57 0.01 -8.15
N ASP A 415 -1.85 0.09 -6.84
CA ASP A 415 -1.51 1.23 -5.99
C ASP A 415 -0.04 1.20 -5.59
N LEU A 416 0.48 0.02 -5.30
CA LEU A 416 1.90 -0.22 -5.02
C LEU A 416 2.38 -1.46 -5.79
N PRO A 417 2.90 -1.30 -7.01
CA PRO A 417 3.41 -2.39 -7.83
C PRO A 417 4.49 -3.23 -7.13
N MET A 418 4.51 -4.54 -7.37
CA MET A 418 5.44 -5.48 -6.72
C MET A 418 6.92 -5.04 -6.74
N PRO A 419 7.50 -4.50 -7.83
CA PRO A 419 8.87 -3.97 -7.78
C PRO A 419 9.05 -2.84 -6.76
N ARG A 420 8.04 -1.97 -6.64
CA ARG A 420 8.02 -0.84 -5.68
C ARG A 420 7.73 -1.32 -4.26
N GLN A 421 6.98 -2.42 -4.07
CA GLN A 421 6.83 -3.06 -2.76
C GLN A 421 8.19 -3.52 -2.23
N ALA A 422 9.02 -4.15 -3.08
CA ALA A 422 10.37 -4.54 -2.69
C ALA A 422 11.21 -3.32 -2.27
N ASN A 423 11.18 -2.23 -3.05
CA ASN A 423 11.85 -0.99 -2.68
C ASN A 423 11.32 -0.41 -1.35
N PHE A 424 10.00 -0.43 -1.14
CA PHE A 424 9.39 0.02 0.11
C PHE A 424 9.93 -0.77 1.32
N VAL A 425 9.99 -2.10 1.21
CA VAL A 425 10.53 -2.96 2.28
C VAL A 425 12.00 -2.63 2.56
N LEU A 426 12.80 -2.38 1.52
CA LEU A 426 14.18 -1.89 1.68
C LEU A 426 14.23 -0.53 2.40
N ASP A 427 13.37 0.40 2.03
CA ASP A 427 13.37 1.75 2.59
C ASP A 427 12.99 1.75 4.09
N VAL A 428 12.11 0.84 4.53
CA VAL A 428 11.81 0.66 5.96
C VAL A 428 13.07 0.28 6.75
N GLU A 429 13.90 -0.61 6.21
CA GLU A 429 15.12 -1.02 6.89
C GLU A 429 16.21 0.05 6.78
N SER A 430 16.44 0.59 5.57
CA SER A 430 17.60 1.42 5.27
C SER A 430 17.42 2.92 5.52
N ASP A 431 16.29 3.49 5.11
CA ASP A 431 16.01 4.92 5.24
C ASP A 431 15.41 5.25 6.61
N GLU A 432 14.51 4.40 7.10
CA GLU A 432 13.84 4.64 8.40
C GLU A 432 14.63 4.11 9.60
N LEU A 433 15.16 2.87 9.51
CA LEU A 433 15.85 2.20 10.62
C LEU A 433 17.37 2.21 10.51
N PHE A 434 17.93 2.76 9.42
CA PHE A 434 19.38 2.83 9.15
C PHE A 434 20.10 1.47 9.20
N ILE A 435 19.39 0.40 8.85
CA ILE A 435 19.91 -0.96 8.74
C ILE A 435 20.51 -1.16 7.35
N THR A 436 21.75 -1.65 7.27
CA THR A 436 22.37 -1.99 5.99
C THR A 436 21.76 -3.28 5.43
N ALA A 437 21.06 -3.20 4.29
CA ALA A 437 20.38 -4.35 3.69
C ALA A 437 20.43 -4.33 2.13
N GLY A 438 20.47 -5.52 1.51
CA GLY A 438 20.60 -5.73 0.04
C GLY A 438 19.31 -6.21 -0.65
N LEU A 439 19.05 -5.76 -1.90
CA LEU A 439 17.72 -5.80 -2.54
C LEU A 439 17.14 -7.20 -2.69
N GLN A 440 17.98 -8.22 -2.75
CA GLN A 440 17.57 -9.60 -3.01
C GLN A 440 16.45 -10.09 -2.08
N ASP A 441 16.58 -9.82 -0.77
CA ASP A 441 15.76 -10.43 0.27
C ASP A 441 14.27 -10.14 0.08
N ARG A 442 13.94 -8.86 -0.04
CA ARG A 442 12.58 -8.38 -0.26
C ARG A 442 12.03 -8.70 -1.64
N VAL A 443 12.85 -8.67 -2.70
CA VAL A 443 12.35 -9.02 -4.04
C VAL A 443 11.83 -10.45 -4.03
N VAL A 444 12.59 -11.39 -3.48
CA VAL A 444 12.18 -12.81 -3.40
C VAL A 444 10.97 -12.99 -2.50
N GLN A 445 10.88 -12.24 -1.39
CA GLN A 445 9.76 -12.32 -0.45
C GLN A 445 8.45 -11.71 -0.95
N ILE A 446 8.53 -10.74 -1.87
CA ILE A 446 7.37 -10.15 -2.53
C ILE A 446 6.92 -11.02 -3.71
N TYR A 447 7.86 -11.49 -4.55
CA TYR A 447 7.54 -12.27 -5.74
C TYR A 447 7.22 -13.74 -5.47
N GLU A 448 7.82 -14.30 -4.42
CA GLU A 448 7.71 -15.70 -4.00
C GLU A 448 8.13 -16.72 -5.10
N GLY A 449 8.48 -17.94 -4.70
CA GLY A 449 9.03 -18.96 -5.59
C GLY A 449 10.52 -18.78 -5.87
N LEU A 450 10.95 -19.20 -7.06
CA LEU A 450 12.34 -19.12 -7.55
C LEU A 450 12.48 -17.93 -8.50
N ILE A 451 13.26 -16.92 -8.11
CA ILE A 451 13.37 -15.66 -8.82
C ILE A 451 14.80 -15.40 -9.27
N TYR A 452 14.97 -15.11 -10.56
CA TYR A 452 16.16 -14.49 -11.11
C TYR A 452 16.00 -12.97 -11.06
N MET A 453 17.04 -12.28 -10.57
CA MET A 453 17.02 -10.83 -10.35
C MET A 453 18.24 -10.18 -10.98
N ASP A 454 17.99 -9.17 -11.80
CA ASP A 454 19.01 -8.34 -12.44
C ASP A 454 18.95 -6.91 -11.90
N PHE A 455 19.97 -6.52 -11.14
CA PHE A 455 20.11 -5.19 -10.55
C PHE A 455 21.06 -4.28 -11.33
N SER A 456 21.33 -4.61 -12.60
CA SER A 456 22.22 -3.84 -13.47
C SER A 456 21.92 -2.34 -13.40
N LYS A 457 22.99 -1.55 -13.33
CA LYS A 457 22.89 -0.10 -13.13
C LYS A 457 21.97 0.58 -14.14
N ASP A 458 22.07 0.20 -15.42
CA ASP A 458 21.23 0.76 -16.49
C ASP A 458 19.73 0.53 -16.25
N LEU A 459 19.34 -0.63 -15.70
CA LEU A 459 17.94 -0.92 -15.35
C LEU A 459 17.51 -0.08 -14.13
N MET A 460 18.32 -0.11 -13.07
CA MET A 460 18.06 0.61 -11.83
C MET A 460 17.93 2.12 -12.08
N ASP A 461 18.81 2.71 -12.88
CA ASP A 461 18.80 4.15 -13.21
C ASP A 461 17.62 4.52 -14.12
N LYS A 462 17.20 3.62 -15.01
CA LYS A 462 16.11 3.88 -15.98
C LYS A 462 14.72 3.80 -15.36
N GLN A 463 14.46 2.82 -14.49
CA GLN A 463 13.09 2.57 -13.97
C GLN A 463 12.99 2.52 -12.44
N GLY A 464 14.11 2.64 -11.71
CA GLY A 464 14.14 2.65 -10.24
C GLY A 464 14.09 1.27 -9.57
N TYR A 465 14.06 0.18 -10.34
CA TYR A 465 14.04 -1.20 -9.86
C TYR A 465 14.65 -2.15 -10.89
N GLY A 466 15.07 -3.34 -10.46
CA GLY A 466 15.70 -4.35 -11.31
C GLY A 466 14.71 -5.11 -12.21
N ASN A 467 15.22 -6.02 -13.03
CA ASN A 467 14.38 -6.96 -13.77
C ASN A 467 14.26 -8.27 -12.99
N TYR A 468 13.03 -8.66 -12.68
CA TYR A 468 12.73 -9.82 -11.82
C TYR A 468 11.92 -10.84 -12.60
N VAL A 469 12.43 -12.06 -12.71
CA VAL A 469 11.85 -13.12 -13.55
C VAL A 469 11.61 -14.37 -12.71
N SER A 470 10.36 -14.80 -12.61
CA SER A 470 9.98 -16.07 -12.01
C SER A 470 10.45 -17.24 -12.88
N MET A 471 11.01 -18.26 -12.26
CA MET A 471 11.56 -19.45 -12.91
C MET A 471 10.74 -20.70 -12.57
N ASP A 472 10.80 -21.72 -13.43
CA ASP A 472 10.14 -23.00 -13.22
C ASP A 472 10.70 -23.73 -11.97
N MET A 473 9.80 -24.25 -11.14
CA MET A 473 10.11 -24.97 -9.90
C MET A 473 9.79 -26.47 -9.97
N SER A 474 9.13 -26.95 -11.03
CA SER A 474 8.53 -28.28 -11.11
C SER A 474 9.51 -29.46 -11.01
N CYS A 475 10.80 -29.24 -11.22
CA CYS A 475 11.84 -30.28 -11.24
C CYS A 475 13.12 -29.86 -10.50
N LEU A 476 13.01 -28.99 -9.48
CA LEU A 476 14.18 -28.55 -8.73
C LEU A 476 14.84 -29.72 -7.99
N PRO A 477 16.18 -29.75 -7.93
CA PRO A 477 16.86 -30.76 -7.14
C PRO A 477 16.69 -30.48 -5.64
N HIS A 478 16.92 -31.50 -4.81
CA HIS A 478 16.80 -31.37 -3.37
C HIS A 478 17.95 -30.55 -2.77
N PHE A 479 17.66 -29.29 -2.46
CA PHE A 479 18.55 -28.45 -1.67
C PHE A 479 18.46 -28.78 -0.18
N TRP A 480 19.52 -28.47 0.54
CA TRP A 480 19.57 -28.55 2.00
C TRP A 480 20.11 -27.26 2.61
N LEU A 481 19.80 -27.04 3.88
CA LEU A 481 20.23 -25.89 4.66
C LEU A 481 20.83 -26.40 5.98
N ALA A 482 21.97 -25.82 6.36
CA ALA A 482 22.53 -25.98 7.69
C ALA A 482 22.88 -24.63 8.29
N TYR A 483 22.72 -24.47 9.59
CA TYR A 483 23.02 -23.22 10.29
C TYR A 483 23.54 -23.45 11.70
N LEU A 484 24.25 -22.46 12.22
CA LEU A 484 24.78 -22.47 13.57
C LEU A 484 23.66 -22.16 14.57
N GLY A 485 23.55 -22.94 15.65
CA GLY A 485 22.56 -22.68 16.70
C GLY A 485 22.89 -21.46 17.58
N ASP A 486 24.16 -21.04 17.58
CA ASP A 486 24.64 -19.83 18.23
C ASP A 486 25.69 -19.16 17.33
N PRO A 487 25.27 -18.43 16.29
CA PRO A 487 26.21 -17.79 15.38
C PRO A 487 27.01 -16.73 16.17
N SER A 488 28.33 -16.84 16.18
CA SER A 488 29.18 -15.82 16.80
C SER A 488 29.04 -14.48 16.06
N ASP A 489 28.96 -13.38 16.81
CA ASP A 489 28.98 -11.97 16.35
C ASP A 489 30.21 -11.57 15.50
N SER A 490 31.02 -12.54 15.07
CA SER A 490 32.13 -12.39 14.11
C SER A 490 31.72 -11.73 12.78
N GLY A 491 30.41 -11.60 12.49
CA GLY A 491 29.90 -10.77 11.39
C GLY A 491 30.08 -9.25 11.59
N MET A 492 30.48 -8.79 12.78
CA MET A 492 30.91 -7.40 13.00
C MET A 492 32.33 -7.09 12.50
N ILE A 493 33.05 -8.06 11.95
CA ILE A 493 34.29 -7.76 11.23
C ILE A 493 33.88 -7.02 9.95
N HIS A 494 33.98 -5.69 10.00
CA HIS A 494 33.60 -4.81 8.90
C HIS A 494 34.37 -5.18 7.62
N SER A 495 33.70 -5.84 6.67
CA SER A 495 34.26 -6.02 5.34
C SER A 495 34.38 -4.64 4.67
N ASN A 496 35.57 -4.30 4.16
CA ASN A 496 35.78 -3.06 3.40
C ASN A 496 35.33 -3.17 1.94
N VAL A 497 34.75 -4.31 1.52
CA VAL A 497 34.35 -4.60 0.13
C VAL A 497 33.45 -3.51 -0.44
N ARG A 498 32.48 -3.00 0.33
CA ARG A 498 31.61 -1.91 -0.12
C ARG A 498 32.37 -0.61 -0.35
N GLN A 499 33.32 -0.27 0.51
CA GLN A 499 34.16 0.91 0.34
C GLN A 499 35.09 0.76 -0.87
N ARG A 500 35.69 -0.44 -1.05
CA ARG A 500 36.53 -0.76 -2.22
C ARG A 500 35.74 -0.64 -3.53
N TRP A 501 34.49 -1.12 -3.56
CA TRP A 501 33.59 -0.93 -4.70
C TRP A 501 33.33 0.55 -5.00
N LEU A 502 32.98 1.34 -3.98
CA LEU A 502 32.73 2.79 -4.15
C LEU A 502 33.97 3.53 -4.66
N ASN A 503 35.16 3.05 -4.30
CA ASN A 503 36.45 3.58 -4.79
C ASN A 503 36.82 3.08 -6.20
N GLY A 504 36.01 2.20 -6.81
CA GLY A 504 36.28 1.64 -8.14
C GLY A 504 37.43 0.64 -8.17
N ASP A 505 37.68 -0.09 -7.06
CA ASP A 505 38.72 -1.11 -7.00
C ASP A 505 38.54 -2.16 -8.13
N PRO A 506 39.52 -2.31 -9.04
CA PRO A 506 39.40 -3.20 -10.20
C PRO A 506 39.13 -4.66 -9.83
N GLU A 507 39.66 -5.15 -8.70
CA GLU A 507 39.45 -6.53 -8.25
C GLU A 507 38.00 -6.74 -7.85
N VAL A 508 37.44 -5.82 -7.06
CA VAL A 508 36.04 -5.89 -6.61
C VAL A 508 35.10 -5.72 -7.80
N VAL A 509 35.39 -4.78 -8.70
CA VAL A 509 34.57 -4.55 -9.90
C VAL A 509 34.56 -5.77 -10.81
N ALA A 510 35.72 -6.41 -11.03
CA ALA A 510 35.80 -7.64 -11.80
C ALA A 510 35.05 -8.79 -11.12
N ALA A 511 35.20 -8.96 -9.82
CA ALA A 511 34.50 -9.99 -9.06
C ALA A 511 32.97 -9.85 -9.16
N MET A 512 32.41 -8.63 -9.07
CA MET A 512 30.96 -8.41 -9.20
C MET A 512 30.45 -8.76 -10.61
N LYS A 513 31.22 -8.48 -11.66
CA LYS A 513 30.91 -8.93 -13.02
C LYS A 513 30.91 -10.46 -13.11
N THR A 514 31.92 -11.11 -12.52
CA THR A 514 31.99 -12.57 -12.48
C THR A 514 30.81 -13.18 -11.72
N PHE A 515 30.36 -12.59 -10.61
CA PHE A 515 29.13 -13.04 -9.92
C PHE A 515 27.90 -12.96 -10.83
N ALA A 516 27.77 -11.88 -11.59
CA ALA A 516 26.68 -11.73 -12.56
C ALA A 516 26.75 -12.80 -13.66
N ASP A 517 27.93 -13.03 -14.25
CA ASP A 517 28.14 -14.05 -15.29
C ASP A 517 27.85 -15.48 -14.78
N LEU A 518 28.29 -15.80 -13.55
CA LEU A 518 27.98 -17.07 -12.91
C LEU A 518 26.48 -17.25 -12.69
N THR A 519 25.77 -16.16 -12.40
CA THR A 519 24.32 -16.17 -12.20
C THR A 519 23.58 -16.43 -13.51
N ASP A 520 24.01 -15.81 -14.62
CA ASP A 520 23.43 -16.08 -15.94
C ASP A 520 23.65 -17.53 -16.38
N LYS A 521 24.86 -18.06 -16.17
CA LYS A 521 25.14 -19.49 -16.42
C LYS A 521 24.31 -20.42 -15.55
N ALA A 522 24.08 -20.05 -14.28
CA ALA A 522 23.27 -20.85 -13.38
C ALA A 522 21.79 -20.81 -13.76
N LYS A 523 21.29 -19.67 -14.26
CA LYS A 523 19.95 -19.57 -14.83
C LYS A 523 19.79 -20.58 -15.98
N GLU A 524 20.73 -20.59 -16.92
CA GLU A 524 20.71 -21.57 -18.02
C GLU A 524 20.80 -23.01 -17.53
N ALA A 525 21.63 -23.29 -16.51
CA ALA A 525 21.77 -24.62 -15.93
C ALA A 525 20.46 -25.09 -15.26
N LEU A 526 19.76 -24.20 -14.56
CA LEU A 526 18.44 -24.47 -13.98
C LEU A 526 17.40 -24.75 -15.06
N GLU A 527 17.33 -23.92 -16.11
CA GLU A 527 16.39 -24.07 -17.23
C GLU A 527 16.63 -25.37 -18.03
N LYS A 528 17.91 -25.71 -18.27
CA LYS A 528 18.31 -26.95 -18.96
C LYS A 528 18.36 -28.17 -18.05
N ARG A 529 18.09 -28.00 -16.75
CA ARG A 529 18.15 -29.06 -15.71
C ARG A 529 19.52 -29.73 -15.60
N ASN A 530 20.59 -28.98 -15.87
CA ASN A 530 21.97 -29.44 -15.77
C ASN A 530 22.50 -29.23 -14.35
N TRP A 531 22.19 -30.17 -13.47
CA TRP A 531 22.51 -30.08 -12.04
C TRP A 531 24.01 -30.19 -11.74
N GLU A 532 24.77 -30.93 -12.55
CA GLU A 532 26.24 -31.02 -12.42
C GLU A 532 26.88 -29.65 -12.64
N THR A 533 26.46 -28.94 -13.70
CA THR A 533 26.94 -27.57 -13.96
C THR A 533 26.51 -26.62 -12.83
N LEU A 534 25.30 -26.78 -12.29
CA LEU A 534 24.85 -25.96 -11.17
C LEU A 534 25.72 -26.17 -9.91
N VAL A 535 26.10 -27.41 -9.61
CA VAL A 535 27.03 -27.76 -8.51
C VAL A 535 28.37 -27.03 -8.68
N ASP A 536 28.96 -27.08 -9.88
CA ASP A 536 30.23 -26.41 -10.16
C ASP A 536 30.13 -24.89 -10.01
N LEU A 537 29.05 -24.29 -10.53
CA LEU A 537 28.81 -22.85 -10.43
C LEU A 537 28.61 -22.39 -8.98
N MET A 538 27.88 -23.16 -8.16
CA MET A 538 27.70 -22.86 -6.73
C MET A 538 29.03 -22.85 -5.97
N ASN A 539 29.92 -23.80 -6.26
CA ASN A 539 31.26 -23.83 -5.67
C ASN A 539 32.10 -22.63 -6.11
N GLN A 540 32.11 -22.32 -7.41
CA GLN A 540 32.82 -21.14 -7.95
C GLN A 540 32.33 -19.84 -7.31
N ASN A 541 31.01 -19.68 -7.12
CA ASN A 541 30.44 -18.53 -6.43
C ASN A 541 30.97 -18.43 -4.99
N PHE A 542 31.02 -19.54 -4.25
CA PHE A 542 31.53 -19.52 -2.89
C PHE A 542 33.03 -19.19 -2.84
N ASP A 543 33.83 -19.81 -3.70
CA ASP A 543 35.27 -19.61 -3.74
C ASP A 543 35.63 -18.16 -4.08
N LEU A 544 34.92 -17.56 -5.04
CA LEU A 544 35.07 -16.14 -5.36
C LEU A 544 34.71 -15.24 -4.17
N ARG A 545 33.63 -15.56 -3.43
CA ARG A 545 33.25 -14.81 -2.23
C ARG A 545 34.31 -14.93 -1.13
N ARG A 546 34.88 -16.11 -0.92
CA ARG A 546 35.94 -16.36 0.05
C ARG A 546 37.21 -15.58 -0.29
N GLN A 547 37.60 -15.55 -1.56
CA GLN A 547 38.72 -14.73 -2.04
C GLN A 547 38.50 -13.25 -1.73
N LEU A 548 37.29 -12.74 -1.97
CA LEU A 548 36.98 -11.32 -1.82
C LEU A 548 36.84 -10.86 -0.35
N TYR A 549 36.24 -11.69 0.50
CA TYR A 549 35.92 -11.32 1.89
C TYR A 549 36.96 -11.80 2.92
N SER A 550 37.86 -12.72 2.57
CA SER A 550 38.80 -13.41 3.47
C SER A 550 38.14 -14.33 4.51
N ASP A 551 38.92 -15.28 5.02
CA ASP A 551 38.46 -16.28 5.99
C ASP A 551 38.00 -15.67 7.32
N GLU A 552 38.70 -14.61 7.76
CA GLU A 552 38.40 -13.90 9.00
C GLU A 552 36.99 -13.29 8.95
N CYS A 553 36.62 -12.66 7.83
CA CYS A 553 35.30 -12.06 7.66
C CYS A 553 34.20 -13.12 7.51
N LEU A 554 34.50 -14.26 6.88
CA LEU A 554 33.50 -15.33 6.71
C LEU A 554 33.25 -16.11 8.01
N GLY A 555 34.21 -16.12 8.93
CA GLY A 555 34.10 -16.78 10.24
C GLY A 555 34.34 -18.29 10.19
N GLU A 556 35.05 -18.80 11.20
CA GLU A 556 35.48 -20.20 11.27
C GLU A 556 34.31 -21.19 11.26
N GLY A 557 33.23 -20.91 12.00
CA GLY A 557 32.05 -21.78 12.05
C GLY A 557 31.40 -21.97 10.68
N ASN A 558 31.31 -20.92 9.87
CA ASN A 558 30.74 -21.01 8.53
C ASN A 558 31.67 -21.78 7.57
N LEU A 559 32.98 -21.55 7.65
CA LEU A 559 33.97 -22.28 6.86
C LEU A 559 34.02 -23.77 7.22
N LYS A 560 33.81 -24.12 8.49
CA LYS A 560 33.71 -25.50 8.94
C LYS A 560 32.51 -26.22 8.32
N MET A 561 31.33 -25.59 8.28
CA MET A 561 30.16 -26.15 7.59
C MET A 561 30.42 -26.40 6.10
N VAL A 562 31.07 -25.44 5.43
CA VAL A 562 31.46 -25.57 4.02
C VAL A 562 32.43 -26.73 3.81
N LYS A 563 33.45 -26.85 4.65
CA LYS A 563 34.45 -27.91 4.57
C LYS A 563 33.80 -29.29 4.69
N ILE A 564 32.97 -29.50 5.71
CA ILE A 564 32.23 -30.74 5.93
C ILE A 564 31.39 -31.06 4.69
N ALA A 565 30.62 -30.10 4.18
CA ALA A 565 29.77 -30.32 3.01
C ALA A 565 30.55 -30.77 1.76
N ARG A 566 31.72 -30.17 1.52
CA ARG A 566 32.58 -30.52 0.38
C ARG A 566 33.23 -31.91 0.52
N GLU A 567 33.54 -32.36 1.74
CA GLU A 567 34.08 -33.71 1.99
C GLU A 567 33.11 -34.82 1.56
N PHE A 568 31.79 -34.54 1.61
CA PHE A 568 30.75 -35.46 1.13
C PHE A 568 30.31 -35.18 -0.33
N GLY A 569 31.04 -34.34 -1.07
CA GLY A 569 30.77 -34.06 -2.49
C GLY A 569 29.56 -33.14 -2.73
N SER A 570 29.10 -32.40 -1.72
CA SER A 570 28.04 -31.40 -1.91
C SER A 570 28.63 -30.07 -2.37
N ALA A 571 28.00 -29.43 -3.35
CA ALA A 571 28.15 -27.99 -3.53
C ALA A 571 27.57 -27.28 -2.31
N VAL A 572 28.20 -26.17 -1.92
CA VAL A 572 27.80 -25.41 -0.73
C VAL A 572 28.20 -23.96 -0.88
N LYS A 573 27.33 -23.06 -0.39
CA LYS A 573 27.59 -21.62 -0.32
C LYS A 573 26.74 -20.98 0.75
N PHE A 574 26.90 -19.67 0.94
CA PHE A 574 26.07 -18.92 1.86
C PHE A 574 24.72 -18.56 1.20
N PRO A 575 23.59 -18.79 1.90
CA PRO A 575 22.28 -18.33 1.45
C PRO A 575 22.08 -16.83 1.69
N GLY A 576 22.91 -16.19 2.54
CA GLY A 576 22.85 -14.78 2.89
C GLY A 576 24.20 -14.21 3.34
N SER A 577 24.20 -13.37 4.37
CA SER A 577 25.40 -12.70 4.90
C SER A 577 26.32 -13.63 5.70
N GLY A 578 25.77 -14.60 6.45
CA GLY A 578 26.53 -15.59 7.24
C GLY A 578 25.64 -16.34 8.24
N GLY A 579 26.22 -17.27 8.99
CA GLY A 579 25.52 -18.06 10.03
C GLY A 579 24.78 -19.29 9.50
N ALA A 580 24.61 -19.40 8.19
CA ALA A 580 24.05 -20.55 7.50
C ALA A 580 24.79 -20.87 6.19
N VAL A 581 24.64 -22.10 5.73
CA VAL A 581 25.05 -22.60 4.42
C VAL A 581 23.89 -23.32 3.75
N THR A 582 23.77 -23.18 2.44
CA THR A 582 22.87 -23.98 1.62
C THR A 582 23.68 -24.73 0.58
N GLY A 583 23.23 -25.94 0.25
CA GLY A 583 23.96 -26.78 -0.68
C GLY A 583 23.07 -27.72 -1.48
N LEU A 584 23.74 -28.35 -2.44
CA LEU A 584 23.17 -29.32 -3.37
C LEU A 584 24.09 -30.54 -3.41
N CYS A 585 23.56 -31.68 -2.97
CA CYS A 585 24.25 -32.98 -3.04
C CYS A 585 23.44 -33.91 -3.94
N LEU A 586 24.03 -34.30 -5.07
CA LEU A 586 23.35 -35.14 -6.07
C LEU A 586 23.29 -36.62 -5.67
N ASN A 587 24.22 -37.07 -4.81
CA ASN A 587 24.25 -38.44 -4.31
C ASN A 587 23.42 -38.55 -3.00
N PRO A 588 22.32 -39.34 -2.98
CA PRO A 588 21.49 -39.52 -1.79
C PRO A 588 22.21 -40.19 -0.61
N ASP A 589 23.13 -41.13 -0.85
CA ASP A 589 23.85 -41.83 0.22
C ASP A 589 24.79 -40.86 0.96
N ASN A 590 25.46 -39.99 0.20
CA ASN A 590 26.30 -38.94 0.77
C ASN A 590 25.49 -37.93 1.58
N MET A 591 24.22 -37.67 1.20
CA MET A 591 23.35 -36.75 1.93
C MET A 591 23.09 -37.21 3.37
N VAL A 592 22.88 -38.51 3.58
CA VAL A 592 22.63 -39.07 4.92
C VAL A 592 23.88 -38.92 5.80
N ALA A 593 25.05 -39.23 5.25
CA ALA A 593 26.32 -39.08 5.96
C ALA A 593 26.66 -37.61 6.23
N LEU A 594 26.41 -36.72 5.25
CA LEU A 594 26.58 -35.28 5.37
C LEU A 594 25.72 -34.70 6.51
N LYS A 595 24.43 -35.04 6.53
CA LYS A 595 23.52 -34.61 7.60
C LYS A 595 24.08 -34.99 8.97
N ARG A 596 24.52 -36.24 9.14
CA ARG A 596 25.09 -36.73 10.39
C ARG A 596 26.36 -35.95 10.78
N ALA A 597 27.27 -35.74 9.84
CA ALA A 597 28.52 -35.01 10.09
C ALA A 597 28.27 -33.55 10.50
N LEU A 598 27.32 -32.87 9.86
CA LEU A 598 26.93 -31.51 10.25
C LEU A 598 26.30 -31.46 11.65
N GLN A 599 25.45 -32.43 11.99
CA GLN A 599 24.82 -32.53 13.31
C GLN A 599 25.85 -32.85 14.41
N GLU A 600 26.79 -33.77 14.16
CA GLU A 600 27.90 -34.08 15.06
C GLU A 600 28.84 -32.87 15.26
N ALA A 601 28.94 -32.00 14.26
CA ALA A 601 29.65 -30.73 14.34
C ALA A 601 28.87 -29.61 15.08
N GLY A 602 27.67 -29.90 15.59
CA GLY A 602 26.83 -28.95 16.34
C GLY A 602 25.96 -28.05 15.48
N CYS A 603 25.82 -28.33 14.18
CA CYS A 603 24.99 -27.55 13.26
C CYS A 603 23.56 -28.08 13.25
N VAL A 604 22.58 -27.19 13.06
CA VAL A 604 21.20 -27.58 12.76
C VAL A 604 21.11 -27.86 11.26
N PHE A 605 20.47 -28.97 10.88
CA PHE A 605 20.29 -29.36 9.48
C PHE A 605 18.80 -29.49 9.16
N CYS A 606 18.38 -28.97 8.01
CA CYS A 606 17.05 -29.20 7.47
C CYS A 606 17.08 -29.38 5.94
N HIS A 607 16.20 -30.27 5.45
CA HIS A 607 15.88 -30.32 4.02
C HIS A 607 15.06 -29.09 3.66
N ILE A 608 15.41 -28.44 2.55
CA ILE A 608 14.66 -27.28 2.07
C ILE A 608 13.35 -27.76 1.46
N VAL A 609 12.27 -27.10 1.85
CA VAL A 609 10.94 -27.20 1.24
C VAL A 609 10.73 -25.91 0.46
N PRO A 610 10.90 -25.91 -0.87
CA PRO A 610 10.61 -24.75 -1.70
C PRO A 610 9.16 -24.32 -1.51
N PHE A 611 8.90 -23.01 -1.43
CA PHE A 611 7.54 -22.48 -1.46
C PHE A 611 7.18 -22.13 -2.91
N ASN A 612 6.16 -22.79 -3.47
CA ASN A 612 5.68 -22.55 -4.84
C ASN A 612 4.35 -21.79 -4.81
N PRO A 613 4.31 -20.51 -5.21
CA PRO A 613 3.07 -19.71 -5.17
C PRO A 613 1.98 -20.21 -6.13
N SER A 614 2.34 -21.02 -7.13
CA SER A 614 1.36 -21.59 -8.08
C SER A 614 0.56 -22.76 -7.49
N GLU A 615 1.07 -23.44 -6.46
CA GLU A 615 0.40 -24.59 -5.82
C GLU A 615 -0.62 -24.17 -4.76
N THR A 616 -0.56 -22.92 -4.27
CA THR A 616 -1.44 -22.39 -3.22
C THR A 616 -2.76 -21.80 -3.73
N ASN A 617 -2.93 -21.61 -5.04
CA ASN A 617 -4.16 -21.06 -5.62
C ASN A 617 -5.26 -22.11 -5.90
N GLU A 618 -5.06 -23.38 -5.49
CA GLU A 618 -6.02 -24.48 -5.67
C GLU A 618 -6.79 -24.88 -4.40
N SER A 619 -6.72 -24.11 -3.29
CA SER A 619 -7.41 -24.43 -2.03
C SER A 619 -8.57 -23.51 -1.68
#